data_AF-A0A0N9Y5F8-F1
#
_entry.id   AF-A0A0N9Y5F8-F1
#
_cell.length_a   1.000
_cell.length_b   1.000
_cell.length_c   1.000
_cell.angle_alpha   90.00
_cell.angle_beta   90.00
_cell.angle_gamma   90.00
#
_symmetry.space_group_name_H-M   'P 1'
#
loop_
_entity.id
_entity.type
_entity.pdbx_description
1 polymer ?
#
loop_
_entity_poly.entity_id
_entity_poly.type
_entity_poly.pdbx_seq_one_letter_code
_entity_poly.pdbx_strand_id
1 'polypeptide(L)'
;MDLEFGGQRLGQSNIGTTIWQMDKKVHEPILDAAGTVVAHVDRRWHPHTGSRNPHYDYILDCSEPTSFPLPALMLATAFAHYMYDRIQMGGPLGGPRWPSRDN
;
A
#
# COMPACT_ATOMS: atom_id res chain seq x y z
N MET A 1 3.43 9.18 -6.12
CA MET A 1 4.78 8.62 -6.30
C MET A 1 4.90 8.20 -7.74
N ASP A 2 6.01 8.58 -8.39
CA ASP A 2 6.28 8.18 -9.77
C ASP A 2 6.96 6.81 -9.81
N LEU A 3 6.57 6.00 -10.79
CA LEU A 3 7.22 4.74 -11.12
C LEU A 3 8.18 5.03 -12.26
N GLU A 4 9.49 4.98 -11.98
CA GLU A 4 10.53 5.35 -12.94
C GLU A 4 11.49 4.20 -13.19
N PHE A 5 11.99 4.12 -14.42
CA PHE A 5 13.07 3.21 -14.80
C PHE A 5 14.00 3.91 -15.79
N GLY A 6 15.31 3.91 -15.50
CA GLY A 6 16.29 4.56 -16.37
C GLY A 6 16.04 6.05 -16.60
N GLY A 7 15.44 6.76 -15.63
CA GLY A 7 15.09 8.18 -15.74
C GLY A 7 13.83 8.47 -16.56
N GLN A 8 13.12 7.45 -17.04
CA GLN A 8 11.82 7.59 -17.70
C GLN A 8 10.69 7.26 -16.74
N ARG A 9 9.68 8.13 -16.67
CA ARG A 9 8.43 7.84 -15.97
C ARG A 9 7.63 6.78 -16.74
N LEU A 10 7.35 5.66 -16.08
CA LEU A 10 6.55 4.56 -16.59
C LEU A 10 5.12 4.57 -16.04
N GLY A 11 4.92 5.23 -14.90
CA GLY A 11 3.62 5.31 -14.27
C GLY A 11 3.61 6.18 -13.03
N GLN A 12 2.46 6.22 -12.37
CA GLN A 12 2.24 6.99 -11.16
C GLN A 12 1.26 6.24 -10.26
N SER A 13 1.50 6.29 -8.96
CA SER A 13 0.57 5.73 -7.97
C SER A 13 0.45 6.66 -6.76
N ASN A 14 -0.70 6.62 -6.11
CA ASN A 14 -0.90 7.23 -4.81
C ASN A 14 -0.55 6.23 -3.73
N ILE A 15 0.62 6.41 -3.11
CA ILE A 15 0.91 5.71 -1.86
C ILE A 15 0.11 6.40 -0.77
N GLY A 16 -1.04 5.82 -0.46
CA GLY A 16 -1.92 6.26 0.61
C GLY A 16 -1.19 6.29 1.94
N THR A 17 -0.85 7.49 2.41
CA THR A 17 -0.33 7.75 3.75
C THR A 17 -1.46 8.04 4.74
N THR A 18 -2.72 7.71 4.43
CA THR A 18 -3.88 8.03 5.30
C THR A 18 -3.94 7.08 6.50
N ILE A 19 -3.09 7.41 7.46
CA ILE A 19 -2.69 6.71 8.68
C ILE A 19 -3.67 6.87 9.85
N TRP A 20 -4.59 7.82 9.75
CA TRP A 20 -5.54 8.14 10.81
C TRP A 20 -6.87 7.39 10.68
N GLN A 21 -7.04 6.58 9.64
CA GLN A 21 -8.28 5.85 9.36
C GLN A 21 -7.96 4.38 9.06
N MET A 22 -7.80 3.58 10.11
CA MET A 22 -7.53 2.14 10.03
C MET A 22 -8.63 1.37 9.28
N ASP A 23 -9.85 1.89 9.34
CA ASP A 23 -11.05 1.38 8.69
C ASP A 23 -11.22 1.88 7.25
N LYS A 24 -10.42 2.85 6.80
CA LYS A 24 -10.47 3.35 5.43
C LYS A 24 -10.01 2.25 4.49
N LYS A 25 -10.91 1.83 3.61
CA LYS A 25 -10.57 1.00 2.46
C LYS A 25 -9.60 1.79 1.58
N VAL A 26 -8.44 1.22 1.29
CA VAL A 26 -7.54 1.71 0.26
C VAL A 26 -7.93 0.98 -1.01
N HIS A 27 -8.21 1.73 -2.06
CA HIS A 27 -8.43 1.26 -3.43
C HIS A 27 -7.80 2.32 -4.31
N GLU A 28 -6.47 2.28 -4.43
CA GLU A 28 -5.70 3.33 -5.09
C GLU A 28 -5.24 2.84 -6.46
N PRO A 29 -5.48 3.62 -7.53
CA PRO A 29 -5.07 3.23 -8.86
C PRO A 29 -3.55 3.37 -9.01
N ILE A 30 -2.97 2.46 -9.79
CA ILE A 30 -1.67 2.61 -10.43
C ILE A 30 -1.93 2.96 -11.89
N LEU A 31 -1.43 4.12 -12.29
CA LEU A 31 -1.54 4.66 -13.64
C LEU A 31 -0.26 4.38 -14.42
N ASP A 32 -0.36 4.15 -15.72
CA ASP A 32 0.79 4.20 -16.64
C ASP A 32 1.19 5.65 -16.95
N ALA A 33 2.22 5.81 -17.78
CA ALA A 33 2.70 7.13 -18.20
C ALA A 33 1.66 7.96 -18.97
N ALA A 34 0.71 7.30 -19.64
CA ALA A 34 -0.39 7.92 -20.40
C ALA A 34 -1.61 8.26 -19.52
N GLY A 35 -1.62 7.84 -18.25
CA GLY A 35 -2.73 8.03 -17.32
C GLY A 35 -3.77 6.91 -17.35
N THR A 36 -3.51 5.80 -18.03
CA THR A 36 -4.37 4.61 -18.05
C THR A 36 -4.18 3.83 -16.76
N VAL A 37 -5.26 3.34 -16.16
CA VAL A 37 -5.17 2.46 -14.99
C VAL A 37 -4.65 1.08 -15.41
N VAL A 38 -3.53 0.67 -14.82
CA VAL A 38 -2.90 -0.65 -15.07
C VAL A 38 -3.06 -1.63 -13.91
N ALA A 39 -3.33 -1.13 -12.70
CA ALA A 39 -3.70 -1.94 -11.55
C ALA A 39 -4.33 -1.10 -10.44
N HIS A 40 -4.81 -1.78 -9.41
CA HIS A 40 -5.19 -1.18 -8.14
C HIS A 40 -4.41 -1.82 -6.99
N VAL A 41 -4.13 -1.02 -5.97
CA VAL A 41 -3.69 -1.52 -4.66
C VAL A 41 -4.88 -1.44 -3.71
N ASP A 42 -5.32 -2.61 -3.26
CA ASP A 42 -6.36 -2.76 -2.27
C ASP A 42 -5.76 -3.03 -0.89
N ARG A 43 -6.34 -2.40 0.15
CA ARG A 43 -6.05 -2.74 1.56
C ARG A 43 -7.27 -3.38 2.20
N ARG A 44 -7.12 -4.61 2.70
CA ARG A 44 -8.15 -5.32 3.46
C ARG A 44 -7.75 -5.41 4.93
N TRP A 45 -8.58 -4.83 5.79
CA TRP A 45 -8.40 -4.93 7.24
C TRP A 45 -8.88 -6.29 7.74
N HIS A 46 -8.03 -6.97 8.51
CA HIS A 46 -8.38 -8.19 9.26
C HIS A 46 -8.45 -7.89 10.77
N PRO A 47 -9.65 -7.58 11.31
CA PRO A 47 -9.82 -7.22 12.73
C PRO A 47 -9.68 -8.39 13.72
N HIS A 48 -9.60 -9.66 13.27
CA HIS A 48 -9.69 -10.83 14.15
C HIS A 48 -8.53 -11.82 14.00
N THR A 49 -7.29 -11.33 14.00
CA THR A 49 -6.10 -12.20 13.89
C THR A 49 -5.60 -12.76 15.23
N GLY A 50 -6.26 -12.45 16.35
CA GLY A 50 -5.78 -12.81 17.70
C GLY A 50 -4.49 -12.10 18.12
N SER A 51 -3.92 -11.27 17.24
CA SER A 51 -2.76 -10.42 17.48
C SER A 51 -3.21 -9.05 17.99
N ARG A 52 -2.47 -8.51 18.95
CA ARG A 52 -2.70 -7.17 19.51
C ARG A 52 -2.52 -6.04 18.49
N ASN A 53 -1.78 -6.30 17.41
CA ASN A 53 -1.58 -5.37 16.31
C ASN A 53 -2.54 -5.71 15.16
N PRO A 54 -3.25 -4.73 14.58
CA PRO A 54 -4.06 -4.97 13.40
C PRO A 54 -3.16 -5.39 12.22
N HIS A 55 -3.69 -6.26 11.36
CA HIS A 55 -3.01 -6.69 10.14
C HIS A 55 -3.85 -6.28 8.94
N TYR A 56 -3.16 -5.86 7.89
CA TYR A 56 -3.74 -5.55 6.60
C TYR A 56 -3.17 -6.49 5.55
N ASP A 57 -4.06 -7.04 4.73
CA ASP A 57 -3.66 -7.68 3.49
C ASP A 57 -3.66 -6.63 2.39
N TYR A 58 -2.57 -6.61 1.60
CA TYR A 58 -2.49 -5.79 0.40
C TYR A 58 -2.64 -6.68 -0.81
N ILE A 59 -3.62 -6.35 -1.65
CA ILE A 59 -3.88 -7.08 -2.89
C ILE A 59 -3.53 -6.14 -4.02
N LEU A 60 -2.64 -6.61 -4.90
CA LEU A 60 -2.35 -5.94 -6.16
C LEU A 60 -3.25 -6.59 -7.22
N ASP A 61 -4.25 -5.85 -7.69
CA ASP A 61 -5.17 -6.30 -8.73
C ASP A 61 -4.74 -5.73 -10.08
N CYS A 62 -4.16 -6.57 -10.92
CA CYS A 62 -3.70 -6.22 -12.27
C CYS A 62 -4.71 -6.69 -13.31
N SER A 63 -5.20 -5.78 -14.14
CA SER A 63 -6.15 -6.12 -15.21
C SER A 63 -5.49 -6.94 -16.33
N GLU A 64 -4.22 -6.67 -16.61
CA GLU A 64 -3.47 -7.31 -17.69
C GLU A 64 -2.02 -7.63 -17.27
N PRO A 65 -1.40 -8.68 -17.84
CA PRO A 65 0.02 -8.95 -17.66
C PRO A 65 0.85 -7.78 -18.22
N THR A 66 1.69 -7.17 -17.39
CA THR A 66 2.60 -6.11 -17.81
C THR A 66 4.01 -6.65 -18.03
N SER A 67 4.77 -6.06 -18.97
CA SER A 67 6.15 -6.43 -19.22
C SER A 67 7.12 -5.73 -18.27
N PHE A 68 8.30 -6.31 -18.05
CA PHE A 68 9.36 -5.68 -17.28
C PHE A 68 9.66 -4.25 -17.79
N PRO A 69 9.86 -3.26 -16.92
CA PRO A 69 10.02 -3.35 -15.45
C PRO A 69 8.73 -3.10 -14.64
N LEU A 70 7.59 -2.87 -15.31
CA LEU A 70 6.39 -2.37 -14.66
C LEU A 70 5.85 -3.27 -13.53
N PRO A 71 5.80 -4.62 -13.65
CA PRO A 71 5.39 -5.50 -12.54
C PRO A 71 6.21 -5.31 -11.26
N ALA A 72 7.52 -5.12 -11.39
CA ALA A 72 8.42 -4.98 -10.24
C ALA A 72 8.17 -3.66 -9.50
N LEU A 73 7.90 -2.59 -10.25
CA LEU A 73 7.58 -1.27 -9.71
C LEU A 73 6.20 -1.27 -9.01
N MET A 74 5.22 -1.98 -9.57
CA MET A 74 3.90 -2.16 -8.96
C MET A 74 4.00 -2.93 -7.63
N LEU A 75 4.80 -4.01 -7.60
CA LEU A 75 5.05 -4.76 -6.36
C LEU A 75 5.75 -3.90 -5.30
N ALA A 76 6.75 -3.12 -5.69
CA ALA A 76 7.44 -2.20 -4.78
C ALA A 76 6.48 -1.16 -4.18
N THR A 77 5.50 -0.71 -4.98
CA THR A 77 4.45 0.22 -4.54
C THR A 77 3.57 -0.43 -3.49
N ALA A 78 3.04 -1.63 -3.74
CA ALA A 78 2.23 -2.37 -2.77
C ALA A 78 3.00 -2.64 -1.47
N PHE A 79 4.29 -3.00 -1.58
CA PHE A 79 5.16 -3.19 -0.42
C PHE A 79 5.41 -1.90 0.37
N ALA A 80 5.52 -0.75 -0.31
CA ALA A 80 5.65 0.54 0.35
C ALA A 80 4.40 0.88 1.19
N HIS A 81 3.19 0.63 0.67
CA HIS A 81 1.96 0.76 1.46
C HIS A 81 2.01 -0.08 2.74
N TYR A 82 2.43 -1.34 2.63
CA TYR A 82 2.61 -2.23 3.80
C TYR A 82 3.60 -1.67 4.82
N MET A 83 4.78 -1.21 4.36
CA MET A 83 5.81 -0.68 5.24
C MET A 83 5.37 0.59 5.96
N TYR A 84 4.70 1.51 5.25
CA TYR A 84 4.20 2.76 5.85
C TYR A 84 3.16 2.50 6.95
N ASP A 85 2.25 1.55 6.73
CA ASP A 85 1.28 1.17 7.76
C ASP A 85 1.99 0.45 8.93
N ARG A 86 2.97 -0.43 8.68
CA ARG A 86 3.71 -1.15 9.75
C ARG A 86 4.58 -0.27 10.62
N ILE A 87 5.28 0.72 10.07
CA ILE A 87 6.09 1.67 10.84
C ILE A 87 5.22 2.43 11.84
N GLN A 88 3.99 2.78 11.45
CA GLN A 88 3.10 3.62 12.24
C GLN A 88 2.22 2.83 13.21
N MET A 89 1.95 1.56 12.93
CA MET A 89 1.13 0.68 13.77
C MET A 89 1.86 0.09 14.99
N GLY A 90 3.12 0.44 15.22
CA GLY A 90 3.83 0.00 16.43
C GLY A 90 4.45 -1.39 16.33
N GLY A 91 5.09 -1.74 15.21
CA GLY A 91 5.87 -2.97 15.06
C GLY A 91 7.28 -2.87 15.67
N PRO A 92 8.14 -3.89 15.54
CA PRO A 92 9.54 -3.85 16.04
C PRO A 92 10.41 -2.73 15.43
N LEU A 93 9.89 -1.97 14.45
CA LEU A 93 10.58 -0.89 13.74
C LEU A 93 9.92 0.51 13.91
N GLY A 94 8.92 0.69 14.77
CA GLY A 94 8.33 2.01 15.06
C GLY A 94 7.43 2.00 16.31
N GLY A 95 7.38 3.09 17.07
CA GLY A 95 6.52 3.27 18.27
C GLY A 95 5.54 4.46 18.10
N PRO A 96 4.79 4.91 19.13
CA PRO A 96 4.37 4.26 20.38
C PRO A 96 2.99 3.57 20.26
N ARG A 97 2.62 2.84 21.31
CA ARG A 97 1.39 2.03 21.44
C ARG A 97 0.13 2.90 21.40
N TRP A 98 -0.86 2.49 20.61
CA TRP A 98 -2.23 3.00 20.73
C TRP A 98 -2.70 2.86 22.19
N PRO A 99 -3.16 3.94 22.85
CA PRO A 99 -3.92 3.78 24.08
C PRO A 99 -5.22 3.09 23.70
N SER A 100 -5.52 1.99 24.39
CA SER A 100 -6.87 1.42 24.39
C SER A 100 -7.84 2.54 24.70
N ARG A 101 -8.98 2.59 24.01
CA ARG A 101 -10.01 3.62 24.21
C ARG A 101 -10.74 3.48 25.57
N ASP A 102 -10.29 2.55 26.41
CA ASP A 102 -10.91 2.12 27.66
C ASP A 102 -9.97 2.23 28.88
N ASN A 103 -9.14 3.28 29.00
CA ASN A 103 -8.37 3.52 30.23
C ASN A 103 -8.39 4.96 30.68
#